data_AF-A0A2A6CPP5-F1
#
_entry.id   AF-A0A2A6CPP5-F1
#
_cell.length_a   1.000
_cell.length_b   1.000
_cell.length_c   1.000
_cell.angle_alpha   90.00
_cell.angle_beta   90.00
_cell.angle_gamma   90.00
#
_symmetry.space_group_name_H-M   'P 1'
#
loop_
_entity.id
_entity.type
_entity.pdbx_description
1 polymer ?
#
loop_
_entity_poly.entity_id
_entity_poly.type
_entity_poly.pdbx_seq_one_letter_code
_entity_poly.pdbx_strand_id
1 'polypeptide(L)'
;MSPIKCMVILTSIALTLKFTKRVYTSRGIVRGFHVDYGANRKELFHGCAVIFLGIPFAQPPVGALRFKLPMAVDKYSDEEGQLNHNEILRSRCAQANETGKPGQPSSEDCLYLNVFTPNVTGRYPVMVWIHGGAHFKGGANDFHYKKFRVQWRGFFTTFTPEFPANLGLFDQILALRWVNEEISAFGGDPDRITLFGQSAGAMSISGLSLSPLTKGLFNRMILDSGSVLVSFFVPNDKRGSIQRIRAAQWCKIKDDPMSSETALAELRKCLSNLSTEEIVKDDVTLSHPGSLRWAPVRDGAVFPDDPEVLARSRPAYDALLLDMPVEQAMFAPAYKSGNVSTFGIRSLKKSLLNRHYGYLSDVQLKRMLDILMENYKTKEIDKNDHLEWFKLNMDIISAERYTNYGRLEAEWLKSQGSRVFLATFTYGERKQHTPMTSAICGSLLQNGKRHGWKGKLLPEIWQWPTILVETSGWPESGSDYKFMNFDDSLDQMSNNWRAMDHYVFTEAMPPVIGKNPSINLTQDVESLLKYYVYSTPGTNQSILALDNK
;
A
#
# COMPACT_ATOMS: atom_id res chain seq x y z
N MET A 1 12.06 -41.82 14.28
CA MET A 1 12.25 -41.47 12.85
C MET A 1 10.97 -41.80 12.11
N SER A 2 10.27 -40.81 11.58
CA SER A 2 9.14 -40.99 10.66
C SER A 2 9.28 -39.94 9.56
N PRO A 3 9.31 -40.32 8.28
CA PRO A 3 9.67 -39.43 7.20
C PRO A 3 8.51 -38.49 6.84
N ILE A 4 8.85 -37.20 6.82
CA ILE A 4 8.37 -36.11 5.97
C ILE A 4 7.24 -36.51 4.99
N LYS A 5 6.00 -36.12 5.31
CA LYS A 5 4.94 -35.93 4.31
C LYS A 5 5.09 -34.54 3.66
N CYS A 6 6.15 -34.37 2.87
CA CYS A 6 6.17 -33.41 1.76
C CYS A 6 5.77 -34.20 0.52
N MET A 7 4.47 -34.32 0.29
CA MET A 7 3.97 -34.69 -1.03
C MET A 7 3.27 -33.46 -1.59
N VAL A 8 4.08 -32.66 -2.28
CA VAL A 8 3.65 -31.65 -3.22
C VAL A 8 2.72 -32.36 -4.21
N ILE A 9 1.41 -32.13 -4.09
CA ILE A 9 0.44 -32.48 -5.12
C ILE A 9 0.57 -31.39 -6.21
N LEU A 10 1.71 -31.42 -6.90
CA LEU A 10 1.85 -30.99 -8.30
C LEU A 10 1.62 -32.25 -9.13
N THR A 11 0.40 -32.77 -9.12
CA THR A 11 -0.01 -33.79 -10.08
C THR A 11 -1.17 -33.23 -10.86
N SER A 12 -0.82 -32.70 -12.04
CA SER A 12 -1.57 -32.92 -13.26
C SER A 12 -3.07 -32.69 -13.16
N ILE A 13 -3.48 -31.43 -12.99
CA ILE A 13 -4.65 -30.94 -13.72
C ILE A 13 -4.18 -30.67 -15.15
N ALA A 14 -3.94 -31.74 -15.90
CA ALA A 14 -4.24 -31.74 -17.32
C ALA A 14 -5.74 -32.00 -17.45
N LEU A 15 -6.58 -31.15 -16.83
CA LEU A 15 -7.92 -30.97 -17.37
C LEU A 15 -7.69 -30.23 -18.68
N THR A 16 -8.25 -30.77 -19.74
CA THR A 16 -8.50 -30.08 -20.99
C THR A 16 -9.15 -28.71 -20.71
N LEU A 17 -8.34 -27.67 -20.49
CA LEU A 17 -8.72 -26.26 -20.49
C LEU A 17 -9.13 -25.90 -21.93
N LYS A 18 -10.28 -26.40 -22.36
CA LYS A 18 -10.84 -26.17 -23.69
C LYS A 18 -12.08 -25.32 -23.59
N PHE A 19 -11.99 -24.09 -23.07
CA PHE A 19 -12.92 -22.99 -23.41
C PHE A 19 -12.22 -21.64 -23.18
N THR A 20 -11.53 -21.13 -24.20
CA THR A 20 -10.91 -19.80 -24.18
C THR A 20 -12.00 -18.73 -24.32
N LYS A 21 -12.35 -18.06 -23.21
CA LYS A 21 -13.18 -16.85 -23.26
C LYS A 21 -12.35 -15.72 -23.85
N ARG A 22 -12.96 -14.95 -24.74
CA ARG A 22 -12.33 -13.79 -25.39
C ARG A 22 -13.12 -12.55 -25.02
N VAL A 23 -12.39 -11.52 -24.63
CA VAL A 23 -12.92 -10.17 -24.40
C VAL A 23 -12.24 -9.24 -25.40
N TYR A 24 -13.01 -8.33 -25.99
CA TYR A 24 -12.53 -7.32 -26.92
C TYR A 24 -12.39 -6.01 -26.16
N THR A 25 -11.16 -5.55 -25.97
CA THR A 25 -10.83 -4.26 -25.36
C THR A 25 -10.48 -3.24 -26.45
N SER A 26 -10.36 -1.97 -26.10
CA SER A 26 -9.90 -0.95 -27.07
C SER A 26 -8.47 -1.22 -27.57
N ARG A 27 -7.69 -1.94 -26.75
CA ARG A 27 -6.28 -2.30 -26.99
C ARG A 27 -6.13 -3.63 -27.74
N GLY A 28 -7.14 -4.49 -27.74
CA GLY A 28 -7.17 -5.72 -28.54
C GLY A 28 -7.84 -6.89 -27.82
N ILE A 29 -7.58 -8.12 -28.27
CA ILE A 29 -8.24 -9.30 -27.71
C ILE A 29 -7.50 -9.79 -26.46
N VAL A 30 -8.23 -9.95 -25.36
CA VAL A 30 -7.73 -10.59 -24.13
C VAL A 30 -8.38 -11.96 -23.99
N ARG A 31 -7.54 -12.99 -23.72
CA ARG A 31 -7.99 -14.38 -23.52
C ARG A 31 -8.01 -14.73 -22.05
N GLY A 32 -9.04 -15.47 -21.66
CA GLY A 32 -9.21 -16.00 -20.33
C GLY A 32 -9.83 -17.39 -20.36
N PHE A 33 -10.00 -17.98 -19.19
CA PHE A 33 -10.54 -19.32 -19.04
C PHE A 33 -11.60 -19.35 -17.94
N HIS A 34 -12.55 -20.28 -18.09
CA HIS A 34 -13.57 -20.51 -17.09
C HIS A 34 -13.03 -21.42 -15.98
N VAL A 35 -13.35 -21.10 -14.73
CA VAL A 35 -13.10 -21.94 -13.56
C VAL A 35 -14.40 -22.15 -12.82
N ASP A 36 -14.72 -23.41 -12.54
CA ASP A 36 -15.81 -23.81 -11.67
C ASP A 36 -15.24 -24.25 -10.32
N TYR A 37 -15.59 -23.53 -9.27
CA TYR A 37 -15.20 -23.82 -7.88
C TYR A 37 -16.25 -24.68 -7.15
N GLY A 38 -17.32 -25.09 -7.84
CA GLY A 38 -18.41 -25.90 -7.28
C GLY A 38 -19.45 -25.10 -6.50
N ALA A 39 -20.63 -25.66 -6.28
CA ALA A 39 -21.77 -24.95 -5.67
C ALA A 39 -21.73 -24.86 -4.13
N ASN A 40 -20.73 -25.47 -3.48
CA ASN A 40 -20.69 -25.59 -2.02
C ASN A 40 -20.27 -24.26 -1.35
N ARG A 41 -21.25 -23.46 -0.91
CA ARG A 41 -21.00 -22.18 -0.22
C ARG A 41 -20.23 -22.29 1.10
N LYS A 42 -20.00 -23.50 1.63
CA LYS A 42 -19.12 -23.70 2.80
C LYS A 42 -17.64 -23.69 2.42
N GLU A 43 -17.32 -23.81 1.14
CA GLU A 43 -15.95 -23.70 0.65
C GLU A 43 -15.57 -22.24 0.45
N LEU A 44 -14.28 -21.96 0.64
CA LEU A 44 -13.71 -20.62 0.52
C LEU A 44 -13.93 -20.00 -0.85
N PHE A 45 -13.75 -20.83 -1.89
CA PHE A 45 -14.06 -20.50 -3.26
C PHE A 45 -15.24 -21.39 -3.68
N HIS A 46 -16.28 -20.77 -4.23
CA HIS A 46 -17.47 -21.45 -4.73
C HIS A 46 -18.06 -20.66 -5.90
N GLY A 47 -18.91 -21.28 -6.70
CA GLY A 47 -19.49 -20.71 -7.90
C GLY A 47 -18.54 -20.78 -9.10
N CYS A 48 -18.77 -19.92 -10.10
CA CYS A 48 -18.01 -19.92 -11.34
C CYS A 48 -17.39 -18.53 -11.58
N ALA A 49 -16.23 -18.52 -12.23
CA ALA A 49 -15.54 -17.29 -12.63
C ALA A 49 -14.89 -17.44 -14.00
N VAL A 50 -14.78 -16.33 -14.72
CA VAL A 50 -13.91 -16.16 -15.88
C VAL A 50 -12.66 -15.42 -15.42
N ILE A 51 -11.50 -15.99 -15.70
CA ILE A 51 -10.21 -15.52 -15.21
C ILE A 51 -9.34 -15.08 -16.39
N PHE A 52 -8.80 -13.87 -16.30
CA PHE A 52 -7.85 -13.29 -17.24
C PHE A 52 -6.57 -12.94 -16.48
N LEU A 53 -5.45 -13.53 -16.88
CA LEU A 53 -4.17 -13.38 -16.19
C LEU A 53 -3.17 -12.62 -17.06
N GLY A 54 -2.29 -11.85 -16.43
CA GLY A 54 -1.12 -11.30 -17.11
C GLY A 54 -1.43 -10.26 -18.18
N ILE A 55 -2.46 -9.45 -17.99
CA ILE A 55 -2.84 -8.37 -18.92
C ILE A 55 -1.89 -7.19 -18.70
N PRO A 56 -1.12 -6.75 -19.71
CA PRO A 56 -0.26 -5.59 -19.56
C PRO A 56 -1.10 -4.32 -19.61
N PHE A 57 -0.88 -3.45 -18.62
CA PHE A 57 -1.45 -2.10 -18.59
C PHE A 57 -0.43 -1.03 -19.01
N ALA A 58 0.86 -1.40 -19.04
CA ALA A 58 1.96 -0.52 -19.42
C ALA A 58 3.06 -1.30 -20.17
N GLN A 59 3.87 -0.57 -20.95
CA GLN A 59 5.07 -1.09 -21.59
C GLN A 59 6.05 -1.62 -20.52
N PRO A 60 6.79 -2.72 -20.79
CA PRO A 60 7.78 -3.23 -19.85
C PRO A 60 8.81 -2.15 -19.48
N PRO A 61 9.03 -1.85 -18.18
CA PRO A 61 9.92 -0.77 -17.74
C PRO A 61 11.39 -1.23 -17.75
N VAL A 62 11.85 -1.71 -18.91
CA VAL A 62 13.18 -2.29 -19.15
C VAL A 62 13.95 -1.48 -20.18
N GLY A 63 15.27 -1.68 -20.26
CA GLY A 63 16.13 -0.99 -21.21
C GLY A 63 15.98 0.53 -21.09
N ALA A 64 15.60 1.20 -22.18
CA ALA A 64 15.41 2.66 -22.21
C ALA A 64 14.25 3.16 -21.32
N LEU A 65 13.29 2.31 -20.96
CA LEU A 65 12.15 2.65 -20.08
C LEU A 65 12.45 2.42 -18.60
N ARG A 66 13.62 1.86 -18.27
CA ARG A 66 14.04 1.66 -16.88
C ARG A 66 14.18 3.02 -16.18
N PHE A 67 13.61 3.14 -14.98
CA PHE A 67 13.51 4.39 -14.20
C PHE A 67 12.69 5.53 -14.83
N LYS A 68 11.94 5.26 -15.91
CA LYS A 68 11.07 6.26 -16.55
C LYS A 68 9.62 6.12 -16.08
N LEU A 69 8.83 7.17 -16.34
CA LEU A 69 7.38 7.12 -16.18
C LEU A 69 6.81 5.96 -17.00
N PRO A 70 5.78 5.26 -16.49
CA PRO A 70 5.19 4.15 -17.22
C PRO A 70 4.47 4.67 -18.46
N MET A 71 4.61 3.95 -19.57
CA MET A 71 3.93 4.26 -20.82
C MET A 71 2.82 3.25 -21.06
N ALA A 72 1.67 3.72 -21.55
CA ALA A 72 0.54 2.85 -21.88
C ALA A 72 0.89 1.83 -22.98
N VAL A 73 0.25 0.66 -22.95
CA VAL A 73 0.27 -0.26 -24.10
C VAL A 73 -0.84 0.14 -25.07
N ASP A 74 -0.48 0.61 -26.27
CA ASP A 74 -1.46 1.10 -27.25
C ASP A 74 -2.28 -0.04 -27.88
N LYS A 75 -1.61 -1.15 -28.24
CA LYS A 75 -2.24 -2.34 -28.81
C LYS A 75 -1.63 -3.63 -28.29
N TYR A 76 -2.45 -4.66 -28.28
CA TYR A 76 -2.17 -6.02 -27.84
C TYR A 76 -1.67 -6.94 -28.97
N SER A 77 -1.12 -6.35 -30.02
CA SER A 77 -0.61 -7.01 -31.23
C SER A 77 0.77 -6.47 -31.58
N ASP A 78 1.67 -7.34 -32.00
CA ASP A 78 2.81 -6.93 -32.84
C ASP A 78 2.37 -6.74 -34.31
N GLU A 79 3.27 -6.19 -35.13
CA GLU A 79 3.07 -5.89 -36.56
C GLU A 79 2.70 -7.13 -37.41
N GLU A 80 2.89 -8.34 -36.86
CA GLU A 80 2.60 -9.63 -37.47
C GLU A 80 1.27 -10.24 -36.99
N GLY A 81 0.51 -9.54 -36.15
CA GLY A 81 -0.80 -9.97 -35.67
C GLY A 81 -0.75 -11.11 -34.65
N GLN A 82 0.42 -11.39 -34.04
CA GLN A 82 0.50 -12.33 -32.93
C GLN A 82 0.04 -11.66 -31.63
N LEU A 83 -0.95 -12.29 -31.00
CA LEU A 83 -1.60 -11.83 -29.77
C LEU A 83 -0.68 -12.11 -28.58
N ASN A 84 -0.15 -11.08 -27.94
CA ASN A 84 0.91 -11.24 -26.94
C ASN A 84 0.40 -11.31 -25.49
N HIS A 85 -0.77 -11.92 -25.23
CA HIS A 85 -1.33 -11.96 -23.87
C HIS A 85 -1.81 -13.37 -23.49
N ASN A 86 -0.97 -13.99 -22.67
CA ASN A 86 -1.00 -15.39 -22.27
C ASN A 86 -1.90 -15.63 -21.06
N GLU A 87 -2.53 -16.81 -21.03
CA GLU A 87 -3.36 -17.36 -19.94
C GLU A 87 -2.56 -17.71 -18.66
N ILE A 88 -1.40 -17.06 -18.45
CA ILE A 88 -0.44 -17.40 -17.41
C ILE A 88 -0.23 -16.25 -16.43
N LEU A 89 0.01 -16.62 -15.19
CA LEU A 89 0.45 -15.68 -14.16
C LEU A 89 1.88 -15.20 -14.49
N ARG A 90 2.06 -13.90 -14.70
CA ARG A 90 3.39 -13.31 -14.97
C ARG A 90 4.28 -13.29 -13.71
N SER A 91 5.55 -12.96 -13.86
CA SER A 91 6.45 -12.69 -12.73
C SER A 91 5.98 -11.50 -11.89
N ARG A 92 6.34 -11.48 -10.60
CA ARG A 92 6.23 -10.26 -9.76
C ARG A 92 7.38 -9.30 -10.07
N CYS A 93 7.30 -8.06 -9.60
CA CYS A 93 8.42 -7.13 -9.73
C CYS A 93 9.64 -7.63 -8.94
N ALA A 94 10.83 -7.43 -9.51
CA ALA A 94 12.08 -7.82 -8.88
C ALA A 94 12.23 -7.26 -7.46
N GLN A 95 12.48 -8.15 -6.51
CA GLN A 95 12.58 -7.87 -5.08
C GLN A 95 13.33 -9.02 -4.40
N ALA A 96 13.90 -8.78 -3.22
CA ALA A 96 14.70 -9.78 -2.51
C ALA A 96 13.87 -11.01 -2.11
N ASN A 97 14.45 -12.20 -2.23
CA ASN A 97 13.86 -13.44 -1.71
C ASN A 97 14.10 -13.52 -0.20
N GLU A 98 13.12 -13.12 0.61
CA GLU A 98 13.25 -13.13 2.08
C GLU A 98 13.07 -14.53 2.71
N THR A 99 12.48 -15.48 1.98
CA THR A 99 12.26 -16.85 2.46
C THR A 99 13.17 -17.79 1.68
N GLY A 100 14.02 -18.58 2.34
CA GLY A 100 14.86 -19.63 1.75
C GLY A 100 14.12 -20.79 1.07
N LYS A 101 12.96 -20.53 0.48
CA LYS A 101 12.21 -21.38 -0.44
C LYS A 101 12.60 -21.01 -1.89
N PRO A 102 12.50 -21.93 -2.87
CA PRO A 102 12.68 -21.60 -4.28
C PRO A 102 11.84 -20.37 -4.64
N GLY A 103 12.51 -19.29 -5.04
CA GLY A 103 11.90 -17.98 -5.18
C GLY A 103 10.83 -17.96 -6.27
N GLN A 104 9.70 -17.30 -6.00
CA GLN A 104 8.75 -17.01 -7.06
C GLN A 104 9.43 -16.20 -8.18
N PRO A 105 9.14 -16.48 -9.46
CA PRO A 105 9.72 -15.75 -10.59
C PRO A 105 9.53 -14.25 -10.41
N SER A 106 10.63 -13.49 -10.51
CA SER A 106 10.63 -12.04 -10.40
C SER A 106 11.31 -11.43 -11.62
N SER A 107 10.81 -10.30 -12.12
CA SER A 107 11.29 -9.64 -13.33
C SER A 107 11.15 -8.12 -13.25
N GLU A 108 11.91 -7.37 -14.05
CA GLU A 108 11.65 -5.95 -14.32
C GLU A 108 10.37 -5.77 -15.17
N ASP A 109 10.13 -6.72 -16.08
CA ASP A 109 8.89 -6.82 -16.84
C ASP A 109 7.77 -7.36 -15.93
N CYS A 110 7.12 -6.45 -15.22
CA CYS A 110 6.15 -6.80 -14.16
C CYS A 110 4.86 -5.95 -14.13
N LEU A 111 4.65 -5.04 -15.08
CA LEU A 111 3.49 -4.14 -15.14
C LEU A 111 2.25 -4.81 -15.74
N TYR A 112 1.71 -5.77 -14.98
CA TYR A 112 0.55 -6.57 -15.36
C TYR A 112 -0.54 -6.56 -14.29
N LEU A 113 -1.78 -6.74 -14.73
CA LEU A 113 -2.93 -6.99 -13.87
C LEU A 113 -3.63 -8.29 -14.24
N ASN A 114 -4.48 -8.75 -13.33
CA ASN A 114 -5.35 -9.91 -13.51
C ASN A 114 -6.79 -9.47 -13.26
N VAL A 115 -7.74 -10.05 -13.99
CA VAL A 115 -9.18 -9.78 -13.86
C VAL A 115 -9.91 -11.09 -13.58
N PHE A 116 -10.77 -11.06 -12.56
CA PHE A 116 -11.64 -12.17 -12.17
C PHE A 116 -13.06 -11.64 -12.22
N THR A 117 -13.93 -12.27 -12.99
CA THR A 117 -15.31 -11.83 -13.17
C THR A 117 -16.26 -13.02 -13.14
N PRO A 118 -17.42 -12.94 -12.47
CA PRO A 118 -18.40 -14.02 -12.53
C PRO A 118 -19.02 -14.16 -13.94
N ASN A 119 -19.13 -13.06 -14.69
CA ASN A 119 -19.64 -13.05 -16.07
C ASN A 119 -19.18 -11.80 -16.83
N VAL A 120 -18.72 -11.97 -18.07
CA VAL A 120 -18.25 -10.88 -18.95
C VAL A 120 -19.37 -10.00 -19.51
N THR A 121 -20.63 -10.43 -19.46
CA THR A 121 -21.79 -9.66 -19.96
C THR A 121 -22.54 -8.90 -18.86
N GLY A 122 -22.00 -8.89 -17.63
CA GLY A 122 -22.62 -8.22 -16.50
C GLY A 122 -22.35 -6.72 -16.46
N ARG A 123 -22.73 -6.12 -15.33
CA ARG A 123 -22.36 -4.75 -14.94
C ARG A 123 -22.14 -4.72 -13.42
N TYR A 124 -21.05 -5.34 -13.00
CA TYR A 124 -20.73 -5.58 -11.59
C TYR A 124 -19.92 -4.43 -10.99
N PRO A 125 -20.10 -4.13 -9.69
CA PRO A 125 -19.11 -3.33 -8.94
C PRO A 125 -17.70 -3.91 -9.13
N VAL A 126 -16.72 -3.02 -9.27
CA VAL A 126 -15.34 -3.39 -9.56
C VAL A 126 -14.49 -3.16 -8.32
N MET A 127 -13.84 -4.21 -7.82
CA MET A 127 -12.88 -4.11 -6.73
C MET A 127 -11.46 -4.18 -7.26
N VAL A 128 -10.65 -3.16 -6.93
CA VAL A 128 -9.25 -3.04 -7.34
C VAL A 128 -8.35 -3.18 -6.13
N TRP A 129 -7.64 -4.31 -6.04
CA TRP A 129 -6.66 -4.54 -4.97
C TRP A 129 -5.33 -3.83 -5.27
N ILE A 130 -4.78 -3.15 -4.27
CA ILE A 130 -3.40 -2.67 -4.25
C ILE A 130 -2.68 -3.34 -3.08
N HIS A 131 -1.64 -4.13 -3.39
CA HIS A 131 -0.95 -4.93 -2.38
C HIS A 131 -0.12 -4.08 -1.41
N GLY A 132 0.01 -4.57 -0.18
CA GLY A 132 0.96 -4.06 0.82
C GLY A 132 2.39 -4.50 0.58
N GLY A 133 3.25 -4.34 1.60
CA GLY A 133 4.67 -4.74 1.53
C GLY A 133 5.68 -3.59 1.67
N ALA A 134 5.29 -2.53 2.41
CA ALA A 134 6.15 -1.38 2.72
C ALA A 134 6.78 -0.73 1.48
N HIS A 135 6.07 -0.76 0.34
CA HIS A 135 6.56 -0.31 -0.97
C HIS A 135 7.87 -0.97 -1.44
N PHE A 136 8.37 -2.00 -0.76
CA PHE A 136 9.61 -2.70 -1.07
C PHE A 136 9.37 -4.14 -1.55
N LYS A 137 8.22 -4.75 -1.27
CA LYS A 137 7.93 -6.12 -1.67
C LYS A 137 6.44 -6.35 -1.92
N GLY A 138 6.11 -7.57 -2.29
CA GLY A 138 4.75 -8.01 -2.59
C GLY A 138 4.51 -8.11 -4.10
N GLY A 139 3.40 -8.74 -4.46
CA GLY A 139 2.90 -8.73 -5.82
C GLY A 139 1.62 -9.52 -5.94
N ALA A 140 1.03 -9.49 -7.15
CA ALA A 140 -0.23 -10.19 -7.40
C ALA A 140 -0.22 -11.68 -7.14
N ASN A 141 0.93 -12.32 -7.05
CA ASN A 141 1.00 -13.75 -6.82
C ASN A 141 0.76 -14.11 -5.34
N ASP A 142 0.78 -13.13 -4.44
CA ASP A 142 0.44 -13.34 -3.03
C ASP A 142 -1.08 -13.53 -2.87
N PHE A 143 -1.92 -12.88 -3.68
CA PHE A 143 -3.41 -12.98 -3.64
C PHE A 143 -4.13 -13.01 -5.00
N HIS A 144 -3.46 -13.39 -6.08
CA HIS A 144 -3.95 -13.34 -7.46
C HIS A 144 -4.31 -11.95 -8.05
N TYR A 145 -4.11 -10.80 -7.38
CA TYR A 145 -4.51 -9.45 -7.88
C TYR A 145 -3.38 -8.44 -8.11
N LYS A 146 -3.42 -7.64 -9.20
CA LYS A 146 -2.57 -6.47 -9.64
C LYS A 146 -1.10 -6.32 -9.18
N LYS A 147 -0.22 -5.87 -10.10
CA LYS A 147 1.23 -5.68 -9.85
C LYS A 147 1.68 -4.24 -10.12
N PHE A 148 2.56 -3.71 -9.28
CA PHE A 148 3.14 -2.37 -9.40
C PHE A 148 4.64 -2.39 -9.10
N ARG A 149 5.43 -1.44 -9.66
CA ARG A 149 6.84 -1.32 -9.27
C ARG A 149 6.94 -1.00 -7.77
N VAL A 150 7.85 -1.71 -7.11
CA VAL A 150 8.24 -1.53 -5.71
C VAL A 150 9.74 -1.19 -5.64
N GLN A 151 10.23 -0.80 -4.47
CA GLN A 151 11.63 -0.47 -4.20
C GLN A 151 12.10 0.75 -5.01
N TRP A 152 13.40 0.77 -5.33
CA TRP A 152 14.02 1.71 -6.25
C TRP A 152 13.26 1.84 -7.58
N ARG A 153 12.57 0.79 -8.03
CA ARG A 153 11.84 0.82 -9.30
C ARG A 153 10.60 1.70 -9.24
N GLY A 154 9.96 1.73 -8.07
CA GLY A 154 8.75 2.51 -7.84
C GLY A 154 9.02 3.88 -7.23
N PHE A 155 10.13 4.05 -6.52
CA PHE A 155 10.33 5.22 -5.67
C PHE A 155 11.74 5.81 -5.73
N PHE A 156 12.64 5.33 -6.61
CA PHE A 156 13.88 6.03 -6.90
C PHE A 156 13.60 7.35 -7.60
N THR A 157 14.29 8.39 -7.15
CA THR A 157 14.16 9.73 -7.69
C THR A 157 15.41 10.54 -7.43
N THR A 158 15.80 11.37 -8.39
CA THR A 158 16.71 12.49 -8.18
C THR A 158 15.96 13.83 -8.20
N PHE A 159 14.63 13.78 -8.33
CA PHE A 159 13.75 14.92 -8.59
C PHE A 159 14.10 15.66 -9.89
N THR A 160 14.54 14.91 -10.91
CA THR A 160 14.76 15.44 -12.26
C THR A 160 13.92 14.69 -13.29
N PRO A 161 13.70 15.25 -14.49
CA PRO A 161 13.00 14.55 -15.57
C PRO A 161 13.62 13.18 -15.91
N GLU A 162 14.92 13.03 -15.68
CA GLU A 162 15.65 11.79 -15.94
C GLU A 162 15.26 10.68 -14.96
N PHE A 163 15.01 11.01 -13.69
CA PHE A 163 14.62 10.08 -12.63
C PHE A 163 13.50 10.71 -11.78
N PRO A 164 12.26 10.71 -12.29
CA PRO A 164 11.13 11.33 -11.61
C PRO A 164 10.69 10.52 -10.39
N ALA A 165 10.02 11.18 -9.46
CA ALA A 165 9.50 10.57 -8.25
C ALA A 165 8.25 9.72 -8.50
N ASN A 166 7.91 8.89 -7.49
CA ASN A 166 6.62 8.20 -7.39
C ASN A 166 6.27 7.29 -8.59
N LEU A 167 7.26 6.74 -9.31
CA LEU A 167 7.05 5.83 -10.45
C LEU A 167 6.03 4.70 -10.16
N GLY A 168 6.03 4.14 -8.95
CA GLY A 168 5.10 3.11 -8.52
C GLY A 168 3.67 3.63 -8.33
N LEU A 169 3.48 4.89 -7.95
CA LEU A 169 2.16 5.53 -7.95
C LEU A 169 1.70 5.87 -9.37
N PHE A 170 2.62 6.28 -10.26
CA PHE A 170 2.29 6.44 -11.68
C PHE A 170 1.87 5.10 -12.32
N ASP A 171 2.47 3.97 -11.93
CA ASP A 171 2.01 2.65 -12.36
C ASP A 171 0.58 2.39 -11.90
N GLN A 172 0.27 2.71 -10.63
CA GLN A 172 -1.06 2.58 -10.06
C GLN A 172 -2.08 3.45 -10.80
N ILE A 173 -1.74 4.72 -11.08
CA ILE A 173 -2.57 5.64 -11.86
C ILE A 173 -2.84 5.07 -13.25
N LEU A 174 -1.81 4.58 -13.95
CA LEU A 174 -1.97 4.05 -15.30
C LEU A 174 -2.81 2.76 -15.31
N ALA A 175 -2.64 1.89 -14.31
CA ALA A 175 -3.49 0.71 -14.15
C ALA A 175 -4.94 1.05 -13.76
N LEU A 176 -5.18 2.16 -13.08
CA LEU A 176 -6.53 2.66 -12.79
C LEU A 176 -7.20 3.22 -14.04
N ARG A 177 -6.45 3.95 -14.89
CA ARG A 177 -6.93 4.39 -16.21
C ARG A 177 -7.30 3.19 -17.07
N TRP A 178 -6.43 2.18 -17.13
CA TRP A 178 -6.74 0.93 -17.82
C TRP A 178 -8.04 0.28 -17.30
N VAL A 179 -8.24 0.22 -15.98
CA VAL A 179 -9.49 -0.34 -15.43
C VAL A 179 -10.69 0.51 -15.82
N ASN A 180 -10.62 1.83 -15.66
CA ASN A 180 -11.72 2.72 -16.01
C ASN A 180 -12.10 2.62 -17.50
N GLU A 181 -11.11 2.52 -18.39
CA GLU A 181 -11.30 2.42 -19.84
C GLU A 181 -11.83 1.05 -20.28
N GLU A 182 -11.34 -0.04 -19.69
CA GLU A 182 -11.52 -1.39 -20.27
C GLU A 182 -12.45 -2.33 -19.47
N ILE A 183 -12.73 -2.06 -18.18
CA ILE A 183 -13.39 -3.04 -17.31
C ILE A 183 -14.82 -3.39 -17.74
N SER A 184 -15.49 -2.49 -18.46
CA SER A 184 -16.80 -2.74 -19.08
C SER A 184 -16.79 -3.97 -19.98
N ALA A 185 -15.69 -4.21 -20.71
CA ALA A 185 -15.55 -5.38 -21.58
C ALA A 185 -15.48 -6.70 -20.80
N PHE A 186 -15.14 -6.64 -19.50
CA PHE A 186 -15.07 -7.77 -18.57
C PHE A 186 -16.33 -7.89 -17.70
N GLY A 187 -17.38 -7.11 -18.00
CA GLY A 187 -18.65 -7.08 -17.25
C GLY A 187 -18.62 -6.24 -15.98
N GLY A 188 -17.59 -5.40 -15.79
CA GLY A 188 -17.51 -4.44 -14.69
C GLY A 188 -18.20 -3.12 -15.01
N ASP A 189 -18.54 -2.36 -13.97
CA ASP A 189 -19.14 -1.04 -14.07
C ASP A 189 -18.08 0.03 -13.74
N PRO A 190 -17.63 0.85 -14.71
CA PRO A 190 -16.57 1.83 -14.50
C PRO A 190 -16.98 2.96 -13.54
N ASP A 191 -18.29 3.15 -13.33
CA ASP A 191 -18.85 4.14 -12.39
C ASP A 191 -18.93 3.60 -10.94
N ARG A 192 -18.61 2.32 -10.72
CA ARG A 192 -18.66 1.67 -9.40
C ARG A 192 -17.34 0.96 -9.08
N ILE A 193 -16.24 1.71 -9.17
CA ILE A 193 -14.90 1.23 -8.81
C ILE A 193 -14.60 1.53 -7.33
N THR A 194 -14.25 0.47 -6.60
CA THR A 194 -13.77 0.51 -5.22
C THR A 194 -12.29 0.10 -5.16
N LEU A 195 -11.44 0.97 -4.62
CA LEU A 195 -10.05 0.59 -4.32
C LEU A 195 -9.98 -0.08 -2.95
N PHE A 196 -9.15 -1.11 -2.81
CA PHE A 196 -8.89 -1.70 -1.51
C PHE A 196 -7.45 -2.16 -1.38
N GLY A 197 -6.88 -2.02 -0.19
CA GLY A 197 -5.46 -2.25 0.05
C GLY A 197 -5.15 -2.35 1.54
N GLN A 198 -4.08 -3.05 1.86
CA GLN A 198 -3.59 -3.20 3.24
C GLN A 198 -2.18 -2.62 3.38
N SER A 199 -1.90 -1.99 4.53
CA SER A 199 -0.60 -1.38 4.84
C SER A 199 -0.17 -0.41 3.73
N ALA A 200 0.98 -0.61 3.10
CA ALA A 200 1.45 0.21 1.96
C ALA A 200 0.44 0.30 0.80
N GLY A 201 -0.42 -0.69 0.63
CA GLY A 201 -1.52 -0.64 -0.34
C GLY A 201 -2.59 0.39 0.07
N ALA A 202 -2.98 0.41 1.35
CA ALA A 202 -3.87 1.44 1.90
C ALA A 202 -3.22 2.83 1.86
N MET A 203 -1.92 2.94 2.16
CA MET A 203 -1.16 4.19 2.05
C MET A 203 -1.19 4.73 0.60
N SER A 204 -0.97 3.84 -0.38
CA SER A 204 -1.11 4.15 -1.80
C SER A 204 -2.52 4.65 -2.14
N ILE A 205 -3.58 3.97 -1.69
CA ILE A 205 -4.98 4.37 -1.98
C ILE A 205 -5.32 5.72 -1.34
N SER A 206 -4.95 5.93 -0.08
CA SER A 206 -5.09 7.20 0.61
C SER A 206 -4.41 8.32 -0.18
N GLY A 207 -3.18 8.10 -0.66
CA GLY A 207 -2.45 9.07 -1.49
C GLY A 207 -3.08 9.28 -2.87
N LEU A 208 -3.52 8.22 -3.53
CA LEU A 208 -4.24 8.31 -4.80
C LEU A 208 -5.56 9.06 -4.65
N SER A 209 -6.25 9.00 -3.50
CA SER A 209 -7.48 9.78 -3.27
C SER A 209 -7.25 11.29 -3.20
N LEU A 210 -6.03 11.71 -2.87
CA LEU A 210 -5.60 13.11 -2.81
C LEU A 210 -5.09 13.64 -4.15
N SER A 211 -4.72 12.77 -5.07
CA SER A 211 -4.06 13.16 -6.31
C SER A 211 -5.06 13.75 -7.31
N PRO A 212 -4.75 14.86 -8.00
CA PRO A 212 -5.58 15.34 -9.10
C PRO A 212 -5.58 14.37 -10.29
N LEU A 213 -4.55 13.54 -10.43
CA LEU A 213 -4.36 12.63 -11.57
C LEU A 213 -5.32 11.42 -11.58
N THR A 214 -6.00 11.17 -10.47
CA THR A 214 -6.93 10.05 -10.27
C THR A 214 -8.39 10.49 -10.16
N LYS A 215 -8.66 11.80 -10.25
CA LYS A 215 -10.00 12.35 -10.17
C LYS A 215 -10.93 11.67 -11.19
N GLY A 216 -12.01 11.08 -10.69
CA GLY A 216 -13.00 10.37 -11.50
C GLY A 216 -12.64 8.94 -11.91
N LEU A 217 -11.51 8.39 -11.46
CA LEU A 217 -11.13 7.00 -11.79
C LEU A 217 -11.71 5.96 -10.82
N PHE A 218 -12.18 6.38 -9.64
CA PHE A 218 -12.84 5.54 -8.65
C PHE A 218 -13.73 6.40 -7.74
N ASN A 219 -14.60 5.76 -6.97
CA ASN A 219 -15.61 6.45 -6.15
C ASN A 219 -15.67 5.95 -4.70
N ARG A 220 -15.03 4.82 -4.42
CA ARG A 220 -15.02 4.21 -3.09
C ARG A 220 -13.65 3.67 -2.72
N MET A 221 -13.37 3.58 -1.44
CA MET A 221 -12.10 3.03 -0.97
C MET A 221 -12.21 2.25 0.35
N ILE A 222 -11.27 1.35 0.53
CA ILE A 222 -11.07 0.60 1.77
C ILE A 222 -9.61 0.72 2.16
N LEU A 223 -9.38 1.25 3.36
CA LEU A 223 -8.07 1.49 3.91
C LEU A 223 -7.86 0.56 5.10
N ASP A 224 -7.10 -0.51 4.91
CA ASP A 224 -6.78 -1.48 5.97
C ASP A 224 -5.37 -1.20 6.52
N SER A 225 -5.30 -0.74 7.77
CA SER A 225 -4.05 -0.46 8.49
C SER A 225 -3.08 0.46 7.74
N GLY A 226 -3.56 1.55 7.11
CA GLY A 226 -2.68 2.50 6.44
C GLY A 226 -3.33 3.82 6.00
N SER A 227 -2.52 4.88 6.01
CA SER A 227 -2.82 6.23 5.52
C SER A 227 -1.57 6.79 4.85
N VAL A 228 -1.73 7.67 3.86
CA VAL A 228 -0.59 8.34 3.21
C VAL A 228 0.32 9.08 4.21
N LEU A 229 -0.23 9.54 5.34
CA LEU A 229 0.52 10.21 6.39
C LEU A 229 1.62 9.33 6.99
N VAL A 230 1.44 8.01 7.01
CA VAL A 230 2.48 7.07 7.48
C VAL A 230 3.71 7.10 6.57
N SER A 231 3.51 7.31 5.27
CA SER A 231 4.60 7.42 4.29
C SER A 231 5.34 8.76 4.41
N PHE A 232 4.62 9.84 4.72
CA PHE A 232 5.18 11.18 4.93
C PHE A 232 5.70 11.38 6.38
N PHE A 233 5.51 10.40 7.27
CA PHE A 233 6.09 10.33 8.61
C PHE A 233 7.59 9.97 8.59
N VAL A 234 8.36 10.26 7.55
CA VAL A 234 9.83 10.14 7.56
C VAL A 234 10.39 11.47 7.11
N PRO A 235 11.52 11.97 7.67
CA PRO A 235 12.00 13.30 7.35
C PRO A 235 12.06 13.47 5.83
N ASN A 236 11.40 14.52 5.33
CA ASN A 236 11.36 14.85 3.91
C ASN A 236 12.79 14.77 3.38
N ASP A 237 13.05 13.76 2.55
CA ASP A 237 14.32 13.63 1.86
C ASP A 237 14.39 14.78 0.86
N LYS A 238 14.99 15.90 1.30
CA LYS A 238 15.08 17.12 0.49
C LYS A 238 15.74 16.77 -0.83
N ARG A 239 14.94 16.75 -1.90
CA ARG A 239 15.35 16.48 -3.28
C ARG A 239 16.00 15.11 -3.51
N GLY A 240 15.61 14.11 -2.72
CA GLY A 240 16.04 12.73 -2.91
C GLY A 240 17.50 12.47 -2.55
N SER A 241 18.04 13.25 -1.60
CA SER A 241 19.41 13.14 -1.11
C SER A 241 19.78 11.72 -0.63
N ILE A 242 18.87 10.99 0.03
CA ILE A 242 19.09 9.60 0.44
C ILE A 242 19.17 8.71 -0.80
N GLN A 243 18.31 8.93 -1.80
CA GLN A 243 18.37 8.18 -3.06
C GLN A 243 19.64 8.51 -3.85
N ARG A 244 20.09 9.77 -3.88
CA ARG A 244 21.35 10.21 -4.50
C ARG A 244 22.56 9.57 -3.83
N ILE A 245 22.59 9.51 -2.50
CA ILE A 245 23.67 8.84 -1.75
C ILE A 245 23.73 7.35 -2.11
N ARG A 246 22.58 6.67 -2.16
CA ARG A 246 22.51 5.25 -2.57
C ARG A 246 22.99 5.06 -4.01
N ALA A 247 22.52 5.90 -4.93
CA ALA A 247 22.94 5.88 -6.32
C ALA A 247 24.44 6.12 -6.49
N ALA A 248 25.00 7.10 -5.77
CA ALA A 248 26.44 7.37 -5.77
C ALA A 248 27.23 6.17 -5.25
N GLN A 249 26.74 5.47 -4.22
CA GLN A 249 27.35 4.23 -3.71
C GLN A 249 27.30 3.09 -4.75
N TRP A 250 26.14 2.85 -5.36
CA TRP A 250 25.99 1.83 -6.41
C TRP A 250 26.91 2.10 -7.60
N CYS A 251 26.99 3.37 -8.00
CA CYS A 251 27.73 3.81 -9.17
C CYS A 251 29.17 4.22 -8.90
N LYS A 252 29.62 4.16 -7.64
CA LYS A 252 30.95 4.59 -7.19
C LYS A 252 31.29 6.03 -7.60
N ILE A 253 30.28 6.90 -7.61
CA ILE A 253 30.43 8.34 -7.86
C ILE A 253 30.90 8.99 -6.55
N LYS A 254 31.98 9.77 -6.60
CA LYS A 254 32.61 10.36 -5.40
C LYS A 254 31.86 11.58 -4.87
N ASP A 255 31.31 12.39 -5.76
CA ASP A 255 30.59 13.63 -5.44
C ASP A 255 29.07 13.45 -5.59
N ASP A 256 28.28 14.50 -5.33
CA ASP A 256 26.83 14.47 -5.60
C ASP A 256 26.61 14.12 -7.09
N PRO A 257 25.85 13.05 -7.42
CA PRO A 257 25.62 12.63 -8.80
C PRO A 257 24.81 13.65 -9.61
N MET A 258 24.30 14.70 -8.96
CA MET A 258 23.62 15.85 -9.58
C MET A 258 24.48 17.12 -9.65
N SER A 259 25.77 17.05 -9.32
CA SER A 259 26.67 18.21 -9.26
C SER A 259 27.04 18.81 -10.62
N SER A 260 26.97 18.02 -11.70
CA SER A 260 27.29 18.44 -13.07
C SER A 260 26.61 17.54 -14.11
N GLU A 261 26.51 17.99 -15.36
CA GLU A 261 25.98 17.16 -16.46
C GLU A 261 26.84 15.90 -16.68
N THR A 262 28.16 15.99 -16.46
CA THR A 262 29.06 14.83 -16.53
C THR A 262 28.73 13.79 -15.46
N ALA A 263 28.57 14.21 -14.19
CA ALA A 263 28.18 13.32 -13.10
C ALA A 263 26.81 12.68 -13.34
N LEU A 264 25.86 13.44 -13.89
CA LEU A 264 24.55 12.94 -14.26
C LEU A 264 24.63 11.93 -15.42
N ALA A 265 25.46 12.18 -16.43
CA ALA A 265 25.68 11.24 -17.54
C ALA A 265 26.34 9.93 -17.07
N GLU A 266 27.30 10.01 -16.14
CA GLU A 266 27.89 8.84 -15.47
C GLU A 266 26.84 8.05 -14.69
N LEU A 267 25.99 8.75 -13.93
CA LEU A 267 24.88 8.13 -13.21
C LEU A 267 23.92 7.40 -14.17
N ARG A 268 23.50 8.05 -15.27
CA ARG A 268 22.62 7.47 -16.28
C ARG A 268 23.20 6.16 -16.83
N LYS A 269 24.47 6.20 -17.26
CA LYS A 269 25.17 5.05 -17.84
C LYS A 269 25.34 3.91 -16.83
N CYS A 270 25.62 4.24 -15.58
CA CYS A 270 25.74 3.24 -14.53
C CYS A 270 24.39 2.59 -14.23
N LEU A 271 23.35 3.38 -13.92
CA LEU A 271 22.03 2.86 -13.54
C LEU A 271 21.39 2.04 -14.67
N SER A 272 21.62 2.39 -15.94
CA SER A 272 21.15 1.59 -17.08
C SER A 272 21.80 0.21 -17.14
N ASN A 273 23.07 0.10 -16.74
CA ASN A 273 23.89 -1.10 -16.89
C ASN A 273 23.93 -1.99 -15.63
N LEU A 274 23.56 -1.47 -14.46
CA LEU A 274 23.51 -2.24 -13.21
C LEU A 274 22.51 -3.39 -13.32
N SER A 275 22.91 -4.60 -12.93
CA SER A 275 21.97 -5.72 -12.90
C SER A 275 20.87 -5.51 -11.87
N THR A 276 19.74 -6.19 -12.07
CA THR A 276 18.63 -6.14 -11.12
C THR A 276 19.04 -6.71 -9.76
N GLU A 277 19.84 -7.78 -9.78
CA GLU A 277 20.31 -8.51 -8.62
C GLU A 277 21.24 -7.67 -7.75
N GLU A 278 22.13 -6.89 -8.37
CA GLU A 278 23.04 -5.97 -7.66
C GLU A 278 22.26 -4.91 -6.87
N ILE A 279 21.28 -4.26 -7.51
CA ILE A 279 20.50 -3.20 -6.83
C ILE A 279 19.64 -3.80 -5.70
N VAL A 280 18.99 -4.95 -5.94
CA VAL A 280 18.14 -5.62 -4.94
C VAL A 280 18.95 -6.07 -3.71
N LYS A 281 20.19 -6.54 -3.89
CA LYS A 281 21.07 -6.96 -2.80
C LYS A 281 21.39 -5.81 -1.86
N ASP A 282 21.74 -4.65 -2.41
CA ASP A 282 22.13 -3.47 -1.62
C ASP A 282 20.94 -2.79 -0.95
N ASP A 283 19.75 -2.93 -1.52
CA ASP A 283 18.51 -2.38 -0.95
C ASP A 283 18.12 -3.05 0.39
N VAL A 284 18.56 -4.30 0.61
CA VAL A 284 18.40 -5.02 1.89
C VAL A 284 19.43 -4.57 2.94
N THR A 285 20.66 -4.26 2.53
CA THR A 285 21.80 -4.00 3.43
C THR A 285 21.90 -2.54 3.88
N LEU A 286 21.51 -1.57 3.05
CA LEU A 286 21.56 -0.13 3.35
C LEU A 286 20.41 0.38 4.23
N SER A 287 19.77 -0.51 4.97
CA SER A 287 18.58 -0.22 5.77
C SER A 287 18.96 0.39 7.11
N HIS A 288 18.99 1.71 7.18
CA HIS A 288 19.14 2.42 8.45
C HIS A 288 17.92 2.15 9.36
N PRO A 289 18.14 1.83 10.65
CA PRO A 289 17.05 1.75 11.62
C PRO A 289 16.43 3.15 11.80
N GLY A 290 15.21 3.33 11.32
CA GLY A 290 14.44 4.59 11.46
C GLY A 290 14.03 5.26 10.15
N SER A 291 14.61 4.89 9.00
CA SER A 291 14.15 5.37 7.69
C SER A 291 13.24 4.33 7.05
N LEU A 292 12.00 4.67 6.71
CA LEU A 292 11.27 3.83 5.77
C LEU A 292 12.06 3.78 4.45
N ARG A 293 12.38 2.54 4.05
CA ARG A 293 12.77 2.16 2.70
C ARG A 293 11.67 2.67 1.75
N TRP A 294 12.03 3.36 0.66
CA TRP A 294 11.18 3.74 -0.48
C TRP A 294 9.75 4.17 -0.13
N ALA A 295 9.48 5.48 -0.12
CA ALA A 295 8.16 6.01 0.17
C ALA A 295 7.69 6.98 -0.91
N PRO A 296 6.36 7.17 -1.05
CA PRO A 296 5.80 8.36 -1.69
C PRO A 296 6.44 9.66 -1.19
N VAL A 297 6.66 10.60 -2.10
CA VAL A 297 7.21 11.93 -1.82
C VAL A 297 6.40 13.01 -2.50
N ARG A 298 6.46 14.25 -2.00
CA ARG A 298 5.87 15.41 -2.67
C ARG A 298 6.61 15.70 -3.98
N ASP A 299 5.95 15.53 -5.12
CA ASP A 299 6.58 15.59 -6.45
C ASP A 299 6.05 16.70 -7.36
N GLY A 300 5.05 17.47 -6.91
CA GLY A 300 4.41 18.51 -7.72
C GLY A 300 3.39 17.99 -8.73
N ALA A 301 3.18 16.67 -8.84
CA ALA A 301 2.29 16.05 -9.81
C ALA A 301 1.29 15.08 -9.16
N VAL A 302 1.77 13.94 -8.65
CA VAL A 302 0.93 13.03 -7.87
C VAL A 302 0.50 13.73 -6.57
N PHE A 303 1.45 14.41 -5.93
CA PHE A 303 1.24 15.25 -4.76
C PHE A 303 1.73 16.68 -5.03
N PRO A 304 0.84 17.58 -5.49
CA PRO A 304 1.16 19.00 -5.67
C PRO A 304 1.51 19.71 -4.35
N ASP A 305 0.88 19.28 -3.26
CA ASP A 305 1.07 19.82 -1.92
C ASP A 305 1.20 18.71 -0.88
N ASP A 306 1.39 19.09 0.38
CA ASP A 306 1.42 18.14 1.49
C ASP A 306 0.08 17.44 1.65
N PRO A 307 0.05 16.14 2.01
CA PRO A 307 -1.19 15.39 2.12
C PRO A 307 -2.24 16.03 3.02
N GLU A 308 -1.83 16.69 4.11
CA GLU A 308 -2.73 17.41 5.02
C GLU A 308 -3.42 18.61 4.35
N VAL A 309 -2.74 19.29 3.43
CA VAL A 309 -3.30 20.40 2.64
C VAL A 309 -4.24 19.83 1.58
N LEU A 310 -3.77 18.84 0.82
CA LEU A 310 -4.56 18.20 -0.24
C LEU A 310 -5.86 17.59 0.30
N ALA A 311 -5.83 17.05 1.51
CA ALA A 311 -6.98 16.43 2.16
C ALA A 311 -8.18 17.38 2.31
N ARG A 312 -7.95 18.70 2.42
CA ARG A 312 -9.00 19.72 2.55
C ARG A 312 -9.79 19.96 1.26
N SER A 313 -9.22 19.54 0.12
CA SER A 313 -9.81 19.67 -1.22
C SER A 313 -10.08 18.32 -1.88
N ARG A 314 -9.97 17.24 -1.10
CA ARG A 314 -10.14 15.87 -1.57
C ARG A 314 -11.59 15.68 -2.06
N PRO A 315 -11.82 15.03 -3.22
CA PRO A 315 -13.17 14.61 -3.60
C PRO A 315 -13.82 13.71 -2.54
N ALA A 316 -15.15 13.69 -2.51
CA ALA A 316 -15.87 12.76 -1.65
C ALA A 316 -15.71 11.31 -2.15
N TYR A 317 -15.37 10.40 -1.25
CA TYR A 317 -15.26 8.96 -1.51
C TYR A 317 -15.91 8.20 -0.37
N ASP A 318 -16.89 7.34 -0.66
CA ASP A 318 -17.38 6.43 0.38
C ASP A 318 -16.23 5.53 0.84
N ALA A 319 -15.99 5.48 2.15
CA ALA A 319 -14.78 4.88 2.69
C ALA A 319 -15.07 3.93 3.85
N LEU A 320 -14.39 2.79 3.86
CA LEU A 320 -14.26 1.92 5.02
C LEU A 320 -12.80 1.97 5.52
N LEU A 321 -12.62 2.38 6.76
CA LEU A 321 -11.30 2.40 7.41
C LEU A 321 -11.24 1.27 8.45
N LEU A 322 -10.18 0.47 8.39
CA LEU A 322 -9.95 -0.65 9.28
C LEU A 322 -8.58 -0.52 9.94
N ASP A 323 -8.50 -0.92 11.21
CA ASP A 323 -7.25 -0.99 11.96
C ASP A 323 -7.21 -2.16 12.95
N MET A 324 -6.05 -2.30 13.60
CA MET A 324 -5.80 -3.21 14.72
C MET A 324 -5.48 -2.39 15.99
N PRO A 325 -5.75 -2.91 17.20
CA PRO A 325 -5.39 -2.23 18.45
C PRO A 325 -3.88 -1.93 18.57
N VAL A 326 -3.02 -2.86 18.15
CA VAL A 326 -1.56 -2.78 18.33
C VAL A 326 -0.80 -3.05 17.03
N GLU A 327 -0.97 -2.17 16.05
CA GLU A 327 -0.38 -2.24 14.70
C GLU A 327 1.15 -2.42 14.69
N GLN A 328 1.86 -1.78 15.62
CA GLN A 328 3.32 -1.78 15.62
C GLN A 328 3.93 -3.11 16.09
N ALA A 329 3.20 -3.91 16.88
CA ALA A 329 3.75 -5.09 17.55
C ALA A 329 4.41 -6.07 16.56
N MET A 330 3.77 -6.31 15.41
CA MET A 330 4.27 -7.25 14.39
C MET A 330 5.62 -6.86 13.76
N PHE A 331 5.99 -5.57 13.84
CA PHE A 331 7.22 -5.04 13.29
C PHE A 331 8.36 -4.98 14.31
N ALA A 332 8.08 -5.20 15.60
CA ALA A 332 9.11 -5.21 16.62
C ALA A 332 9.90 -6.53 16.58
N PRO A 333 11.24 -6.52 16.47
CA PRO A 333 12.04 -7.74 16.52
C PRO A 333 11.80 -8.56 17.81
N ALA A 334 11.56 -7.87 18.92
CA ALA A 334 11.21 -8.45 20.22
C ALA A 334 9.93 -9.31 20.18
N TYR A 335 8.99 -8.99 19.30
CA TYR A 335 7.78 -9.80 19.11
C TYR A 335 8.11 -11.21 18.60
N LYS A 336 9.03 -11.30 17.62
CA LYS A 336 9.45 -12.59 17.05
C LYS A 336 10.40 -13.37 17.95
N SER A 337 11.31 -12.67 18.63
CA SER A 337 12.29 -13.32 19.51
C SER A 337 11.74 -13.68 20.88
N GLY A 338 10.62 -13.08 21.28
CA GLY A 338 10.09 -13.13 22.64
C GLY A 338 10.95 -12.39 23.66
N ASN A 339 12.05 -11.74 23.24
CA ASN A 339 12.98 -11.07 24.13
C ASN A 339 12.63 -9.59 24.27
N VAL A 340 12.02 -9.24 25.40
CA VAL A 340 11.63 -7.86 25.74
C VAL A 340 12.57 -7.19 26.74
N SER A 341 13.69 -7.82 27.16
CA SER A 341 14.52 -7.34 28.28
C SER A 341 15.15 -5.94 28.09
N THR A 342 15.15 -5.43 26.86
CA THR A 342 15.66 -4.09 26.54
C THR A 342 14.62 -2.99 26.70
N PHE A 343 13.36 -3.33 26.95
CA PHE A 343 12.27 -2.37 27.04
C PHE A 343 12.16 -1.74 28.43
N GLY A 344 12.17 -0.41 28.47
CA GLY A 344 12.07 0.40 29.68
C GLY A 344 11.91 1.88 29.33
N ILE A 345 11.84 2.75 30.34
CA ILE A 345 11.71 4.20 30.12
C ILE A 345 12.84 4.77 29.23
N ARG A 346 14.07 4.25 29.38
CA ARG A 346 15.22 4.68 28.56
C ARG A 346 15.06 4.28 27.10
N SER A 347 14.56 3.07 26.83
CA SER A 347 14.33 2.62 25.45
C SER A 347 13.14 3.35 24.81
N LEU A 348 12.11 3.70 25.59
CA LEU A 348 10.99 4.52 25.14
C LEU A 348 11.50 5.92 24.74
N LYS A 349 12.22 6.61 25.63
CA LYS A 349 12.85 7.91 25.34
C LYS A 349 13.72 7.84 24.08
N LYS A 350 14.57 6.81 23.96
CA LYS A 350 15.41 6.59 22.77
C LYS A 350 14.56 6.34 21.51
N SER A 351 13.48 5.57 21.60
CA SER A 351 12.61 5.27 20.46
C SER A 351 11.92 6.52 19.93
N LEU A 352 11.47 7.41 20.81
CA LEU A 352 10.85 8.69 20.44
C LEU A 352 11.89 9.66 19.85
N LEU A 353 13.06 9.81 20.48
CA LEU A 353 14.14 10.69 20.02
C LEU A 353 14.71 10.28 18.66
N ASN A 354 14.86 8.98 18.41
CA ASN A 354 15.37 8.47 17.14
C ASN A 354 14.39 8.65 15.97
N ARG A 355 13.19 9.19 16.21
CA ARG A 355 12.20 9.54 15.20
C ARG A 355 12.18 11.05 14.99
N HIS A 356 11.00 11.62 14.83
CA HIS A 356 10.83 13.05 14.59
C HIS A 356 11.08 13.91 15.81
N TYR A 357 11.16 13.36 17.02
CA TYR A 357 11.32 14.17 18.23
C TYR A 357 12.77 14.47 18.61
N GLY A 358 13.73 14.17 17.74
CA GLY A 358 15.15 14.44 17.98
C GLY A 358 15.48 15.93 18.18
N TYR A 359 14.61 16.84 17.75
CA TYR A 359 14.76 18.29 17.92
C TYR A 359 14.25 18.80 19.28
N LEU A 360 13.57 17.97 20.08
CA LEU A 360 12.98 18.42 21.35
C LEU A 360 14.05 18.68 22.40
N SER A 361 13.90 19.79 23.13
CA SER A 361 14.64 20.00 24.37
C SER A 361 14.27 18.97 25.43
N ASP A 362 15.13 18.75 26.43
CA ASP A 362 14.83 17.83 27.54
C ASP A 362 13.54 18.19 28.30
N VAL A 363 13.21 19.49 28.40
CA VAL A 363 11.97 19.98 29.02
C VAL A 363 10.74 19.57 28.21
N GLN A 364 10.79 19.76 26.89
CA GLN A 364 9.70 19.37 25.98
C GLN A 364 9.54 17.86 25.95
N LEU A 365 10.65 17.12 25.88
CA LEU A 365 10.64 15.67 25.90
C LEU A 365 10.08 15.11 27.20
N LYS A 366 10.41 15.71 28.35
CA LYS A 366 9.83 15.33 29.63
C LYS A 366 8.31 15.52 29.61
N ARG A 367 7.83 16.71 29.20
CA ARG A 367 6.39 16.99 29.10
C ARG A 367 5.66 16.06 28.13
N MET A 368 6.28 15.74 27.00
CA MET A 368 5.73 14.77 26.05
C MET A 368 5.61 13.38 26.69
N LEU A 369 6.64 12.93 27.43
CA LEU A 369 6.57 11.67 28.17
C LEU A 369 5.48 11.72 29.24
N ASP A 370 5.33 12.82 29.97
CA ASP A 370 4.28 12.96 30.98
C ASP A 370 2.88 12.78 30.34
N ILE A 371 2.60 13.45 29.21
CA ILE A 371 1.35 13.29 28.45
C ILE A 371 1.15 11.83 28.00
N LEU A 372 2.17 11.20 27.43
CA LEU A 372 2.09 9.81 26.97
C LEU A 372 1.81 8.85 28.13
N MET A 373 2.47 9.06 29.27
CA MET A 373 2.27 8.24 30.46
C MET A 373 0.89 8.47 31.07
N GLU A 374 0.38 9.69 31.12
CA GLU A 374 -0.97 9.99 31.64
C GLU A 374 -2.09 9.32 30.83
N ASN A 375 -1.90 9.16 29.51
CA ASN A 375 -2.97 8.69 28.62
C ASN A 375 -2.88 7.19 28.26
N TYR A 376 -1.67 6.60 28.19
CA TYR A 376 -1.50 5.20 27.77
C TYR A 376 -1.17 4.24 28.92
N LYS A 377 -0.70 4.75 30.07
CA LYS A 377 -0.36 3.90 31.21
C LYS A 377 -1.65 3.46 31.91
N THR A 378 -1.90 2.16 31.94
CA THR A 378 -3.08 1.59 32.63
C THR A 378 -2.84 1.32 34.13
N LYS A 379 -1.57 1.19 34.54
CA LYS A 379 -1.16 0.89 35.92
C LYS A 379 0.26 1.35 36.19
N GLU A 380 0.67 1.46 37.45
CA GLU A 380 2.09 1.62 37.78
C GLU A 380 2.94 0.48 37.20
N ILE A 381 4.03 0.87 36.53
CA ILE A 381 4.91 -0.07 35.83
C ILE A 381 6.21 -0.16 36.63
N ASP A 382 6.51 -1.36 37.13
CA ASP A 382 7.80 -1.64 37.75
C ASP A 382 8.93 -1.41 36.74
N LYS A 383 10.05 -0.83 37.17
CA LYS A 383 11.20 -0.55 36.29
C LYS A 383 11.77 -1.80 35.61
N ASN A 384 11.55 -2.98 36.17
CA ASN A 384 11.99 -4.27 35.67
C ASN A 384 10.87 -5.05 34.95
N ASP A 385 9.63 -4.53 34.90
CA ASP A 385 8.53 -5.14 34.12
C ASP A 385 8.66 -4.77 32.64
N HIS A 386 9.64 -5.40 32.01
CA HIS A 386 9.98 -5.18 30.61
C HIS A 386 8.83 -5.51 29.64
N LEU A 387 7.90 -6.38 30.03
CA LEU A 387 6.74 -6.72 29.21
C LEU A 387 5.73 -5.59 29.19
N GLU A 388 5.42 -4.99 30.34
CA GLU A 388 4.52 -3.83 30.39
C GLU A 388 5.14 -2.60 29.71
N TRP A 389 6.46 -2.40 29.84
CA TRP A 389 7.17 -1.39 29.05
C TRP A 389 7.12 -1.67 27.54
N PHE A 390 7.19 -2.94 27.13
CA PHE A 390 7.04 -3.31 25.73
C PHE A 390 5.64 -3.00 25.21
N LYS A 391 4.58 -3.39 25.93
CA LYS A 391 3.18 -3.11 25.56
C LYS A 391 2.91 -1.61 25.43
N LEU A 392 3.25 -0.84 26.47
CA LEU A 392 3.11 0.62 26.47
C LEU A 392 3.81 1.25 25.26
N ASN A 393 5.02 0.80 24.96
CA ASN A 393 5.76 1.29 23.80
C ASN A 393 5.02 0.91 22.50
N MET A 394 4.54 -0.33 22.34
CA MET A 394 3.81 -0.72 21.14
C MET A 394 2.50 0.06 20.97
N ASP A 395 1.77 0.33 22.05
CA ASP A 395 0.52 1.10 22.02
C ASP A 395 0.78 2.54 21.57
N ILE A 396 1.74 3.23 22.19
CA ILE A 396 2.12 4.60 21.84
C ILE A 396 2.53 4.69 20.37
N ILE A 397 3.33 3.74 19.87
CA ILE A 397 3.81 3.77 18.49
C ILE A 397 2.69 3.43 17.49
N SER A 398 1.81 2.50 17.85
CA SER A 398 0.64 2.17 17.02
C SER A 398 -0.26 3.39 16.87
N ALA A 399 -0.45 4.12 17.98
CA ALA A 399 -1.20 5.36 18.00
C ALA A 399 -0.57 6.45 17.16
N GLU A 400 0.72 6.71 17.35
CA GLU A 400 1.47 7.71 16.59
C GLU A 400 1.43 7.47 15.08
N ARG A 401 1.56 6.20 14.66
CA ARG A 401 1.85 5.86 13.26
C ARG A 401 0.68 5.32 12.47
N TYR A 402 -0.38 4.87 13.10
CA TYR A 402 -1.47 4.19 12.38
C TYR A 402 -2.83 4.70 12.84
N THR A 403 -3.19 4.50 14.10
CA THR A 403 -4.60 4.68 14.52
C THR A 403 -4.98 6.15 14.61
N ASN A 404 -4.09 7.06 15.05
CA ASN A 404 -4.32 8.51 14.95
C ASN A 404 -4.49 8.95 13.49
N TYR A 405 -3.65 8.47 12.58
CA TYR A 405 -3.76 8.81 11.16
C TYR A 405 -5.01 8.23 10.50
N GLY A 406 -5.47 7.05 10.91
CA GLY A 406 -6.77 6.52 10.52
C GLY A 406 -7.90 7.43 10.98
N ARG A 407 -7.82 7.97 12.19
CA ARG A 407 -8.80 8.92 12.72
C ARG A 407 -8.80 10.27 11.98
N LEU A 408 -7.62 10.83 11.70
CA LEU A 408 -7.48 12.04 10.88
C LEU A 408 -8.05 11.85 9.46
N GLU A 409 -7.79 10.69 8.85
CA GLU A 409 -8.33 10.36 7.53
C GLU A 409 -9.87 10.32 7.55
N ALA A 410 -10.47 9.70 8.58
CA ALA A 410 -11.92 9.69 8.78
C ALA A 410 -12.50 11.11 8.90
N GLU A 411 -11.85 11.99 9.67
CA GLU A 411 -12.24 13.39 9.85
C GLU A 411 -12.23 14.17 8.53
N TRP A 412 -11.14 14.04 7.76
CA TRP A 412 -11.03 14.70 6.47
C TRP A 412 -12.11 14.21 5.51
N LEU A 413 -12.33 12.91 5.39
CA LEU A 413 -13.35 12.35 4.50
C LEU A 413 -14.75 12.85 4.85
N LYS A 414 -15.09 12.85 6.15
CA LYS A 414 -16.39 13.37 6.64
C LYS A 414 -16.54 14.86 6.36
N SER A 415 -15.46 15.64 6.51
CA SER A 415 -15.48 17.07 6.20
C SER A 415 -15.79 17.37 4.73
N GLN A 416 -15.51 16.42 3.82
CA GLN A 416 -15.80 16.51 2.40
C GLN A 416 -17.18 15.91 2.02
N GLY A 417 -17.99 15.50 3.01
CA GLY A 417 -19.31 14.90 2.78
C GLY A 417 -19.27 13.42 2.37
N SER A 418 -18.15 12.73 2.60
CA SER A 418 -18.05 11.29 2.35
C SER A 418 -18.80 10.48 3.40
N ARG A 419 -19.42 9.37 3.00
CA ARG A 419 -19.91 8.36 3.95
C ARG A 419 -18.73 7.55 4.47
N VAL A 420 -18.57 7.50 5.79
CA VAL A 420 -17.43 6.82 6.42
C VAL A 420 -17.91 5.70 7.32
N PHE A 421 -17.32 4.52 7.14
CA PHE A 421 -17.50 3.34 7.96
C PHE A 421 -16.17 3.00 8.63
N LEU A 422 -16.23 2.55 9.88
CA LEU A 422 -15.05 2.34 10.72
C LEU A 422 -15.09 0.97 11.35
N ALA A 423 -13.96 0.26 11.36
CA ALA A 423 -13.84 -1.02 12.03
C ALA A 423 -12.48 -1.22 12.69
N THR A 424 -12.47 -2.10 13.70
CA THR A 424 -11.25 -2.57 14.36
C THR A 424 -11.28 -4.09 14.45
N PHE A 425 -10.19 -4.74 14.06
CA PHE A 425 -9.99 -6.18 14.22
C PHE A 425 -9.22 -6.46 15.51
N THR A 426 -9.83 -7.24 16.41
CA THR A 426 -9.23 -7.57 17.72
C THR A 426 -8.97 -9.07 17.89
N TYR A 427 -9.20 -9.88 16.85
CA TYR A 427 -9.04 -11.33 16.88
C TYR A 427 -7.59 -11.77 17.24
N GLY A 428 -7.46 -12.57 18.29
CA GLY A 428 -6.22 -13.17 18.75
C GLY A 428 -6.40 -14.66 19.03
N GLU A 429 -5.63 -15.53 18.36
CA GLU A 429 -5.68 -16.96 18.61
C GLU A 429 -5.46 -17.29 20.10
N ARG A 430 -6.48 -17.85 20.79
CA ARG A 430 -6.32 -18.41 22.14
C ARG A 430 -5.58 -19.75 22.18
N LYS A 431 -5.27 -20.37 21.03
CA LYS A 431 -4.62 -21.68 20.97
C LYS A 431 -3.52 -21.68 19.91
N GLN A 432 -2.27 -21.72 20.40
CA GLN A 432 -0.98 -21.79 19.69
C GLN A 432 -0.37 -20.42 19.31
N HIS A 433 0.68 -20.03 20.05
CA HIS A 433 1.83 -19.12 19.82
C HIS A 433 1.91 -18.13 18.63
N THR A 434 0.83 -17.77 17.93
CA THR A 434 0.83 -16.74 16.88
C THR A 434 -0.35 -15.77 17.03
N PRO A 435 -0.29 -14.83 18.00
CA PRO A 435 -1.15 -13.66 17.92
C PRO A 435 -0.77 -12.85 16.66
N MET A 436 -1.72 -12.16 16.04
CA MET A 436 -1.48 -11.10 15.03
C MET A 436 -0.95 -11.47 13.62
N THR A 437 -0.83 -12.74 13.21
CA THR A 437 -0.58 -13.06 11.77
C THR A 437 -1.84 -13.08 10.91
N SER A 438 -3.02 -12.96 11.51
CA SER A 438 -4.32 -13.10 10.85
C SER A 438 -4.90 -11.82 10.23
N ALA A 439 -4.16 -10.71 10.16
CA ALA A 439 -4.63 -9.48 9.49
C ALA A 439 -3.91 -9.19 8.16
N ILE A 440 -3.27 -10.20 7.57
CA ILE A 440 -2.97 -10.11 6.13
C ILE A 440 -4.29 -10.49 5.46
N CYS A 441 -4.76 -9.67 4.50
CA CYS A 441 -5.90 -9.96 3.60
C CYS A 441 -5.92 -11.38 2.99
N GLY A 442 -4.85 -12.13 3.22
CA GLY A 442 -4.59 -13.47 2.81
C GLY A 442 -4.48 -14.60 3.80
N SER A 443 -4.04 -14.33 5.03
CA SER A 443 -3.91 -15.38 6.06
C SER A 443 -5.28 -15.78 6.60
N LEU A 444 -6.28 -14.89 6.50
CA LEU A 444 -7.70 -15.18 6.77
C LEU A 444 -8.29 -16.21 5.80
N LEU A 445 -7.90 -16.17 4.53
CA LEU A 445 -8.33 -17.13 3.51
C LEU A 445 -7.79 -18.54 3.80
N GLN A 446 -6.55 -18.68 4.28
CA GLN A 446 -5.97 -20.00 4.59
C GLN A 446 -6.44 -20.58 5.94
N ASN A 447 -6.71 -19.75 6.95
CA ASN A 447 -7.01 -20.23 8.30
C ASN A 447 -8.49 -20.52 8.58
N GLY A 448 -9.43 -20.03 7.76
CA GLY A 448 -10.87 -20.30 7.93
C GLY A 448 -11.27 -21.78 7.96
N LYS A 449 -10.52 -22.67 7.30
CA LYS A 449 -10.79 -24.13 7.29
C LYS A 449 -10.32 -24.87 8.55
N ARG A 450 -9.33 -24.36 9.30
CA ARG A 450 -8.77 -25.06 10.49
C ARG A 450 -9.59 -24.87 11.76
N HIS A 451 -10.48 -23.88 11.81
CA HIS A 451 -11.05 -23.39 13.08
C HIS A 451 -12.58 -23.52 13.21
N GLY A 452 -13.22 -24.40 12.42
CA GLY A 452 -14.63 -24.71 12.65
C GLY A 452 -15.57 -23.53 12.45
N TRP A 453 -15.25 -22.66 11.48
CA TRP A 453 -16.18 -21.67 10.96
C TRP A 453 -17.51 -22.37 10.65
N LYS A 454 -18.62 -21.92 11.27
CA LYS A 454 -19.97 -22.21 10.75
C LYS A 454 -20.17 -21.38 9.48
N GLY A 455 -19.43 -21.75 8.43
CA GLY A 455 -19.48 -21.37 7.01
C GLY A 455 -20.45 -20.28 6.54
N LYS A 456 -20.37 -19.06 7.09
CA LYS A 456 -21.08 -17.89 6.56
C LYS A 456 -20.15 -16.69 6.38
N LEU A 457 -19.49 -16.20 7.43
CA LEU A 457 -18.92 -14.84 7.39
C LEU A 457 -17.68 -14.58 6.51
N LEU A 458 -16.79 -15.51 6.16
CA LEU A 458 -15.45 -15.12 5.64
C LEU A 458 -15.41 -14.74 4.16
N PRO A 459 -15.96 -15.55 3.23
CA PRO A 459 -16.15 -15.13 1.84
C PRO A 459 -17.12 -13.93 1.76
N GLU A 460 -18.04 -13.86 2.73
CA GLU A 460 -18.92 -12.72 2.92
C GLU A 460 -18.07 -11.49 3.30
N ILE A 461 -17.18 -11.48 4.30
CA ILE A 461 -16.26 -10.36 4.72
C ILE A 461 -15.41 -9.77 3.58
N TRP A 462 -15.12 -10.53 2.52
CA TRP A 462 -14.38 -10.02 1.36
C TRP A 462 -15.30 -9.55 0.21
N GLN A 463 -16.51 -10.10 0.12
CA GLN A 463 -17.64 -9.52 -0.63
C GLN A 463 -18.23 -8.29 0.10
N TRP A 464 -17.99 -8.18 1.40
CA TRP A 464 -18.62 -7.27 2.34
C TRP A 464 -18.35 -5.79 2.13
N PRO A 465 -17.23 -5.28 1.60
CA PRO A 465 -17.11 -3.83 1.58
C PRO A 465 -17.88 -3.17 0.43
N THR A 466 -18.12 -3.88 -0.67
CA THR A 466 -19.01 -3.44 -1.75
C THR A 466 -20.46 -3.81 -1.47
N ILE A 467 -20.70 -4.94 -0.80
CA ILE A 467 -22.05 -5.41 -0.47
C ILE A 467 -22.58 -4.79 0.85
N LEU A 468 -21.77 -4.48 1.87
CA LEU A 468 -22.26 -3.89 3.14
C LEU A 468 -22.73 -2.45 2.99
N VAL A 469 -22.06 -1.61 2.18
CA VAL A 469 -22.51 -0.22 1.92
C VAL A 469 -23.89 -0.21 1.25
N GLU A 470 -24.25 -1.28 0.53
CA GLU A 470 -25.51 -1.37 -0.21
C GLU A 470 -26.54 -2.31 0.45
N THR A 471 -26.16 -3.26 1.32
CA THR A 471 -27.09 -4.34 1.77
C THR A 471 -27.06 -4.74 3.26
N SER A 472 -26.23 -4.15 4.13
CA SER A 472 -25.98 -4.75 5.47
C SER A 472 -26.62 -4.12 6.68
N GLY A 473 -27.09 -2.88 6.57
CA GLY A 473 -27.51 -2.13 7.75
C GLY A 473 -26.37 -1.73 8.70
N TRP A 474 -25.09 -1.86 8.31
CA TRP A 474 -23.98 -1.23 9.04
C TRP A 474 -24.20 0.28 9.04
N PRO A 475 -24.38 0.92 10.21
CA PRO A 475 -24.58 2.36 10.24
C PRO A 475 -23.31 3.10 9.83
N GLU A 476 -23.51 4.15 9.03
CA GLU A 476 -22.50 5.17 8.80
C GLU A 476 -22.01 5.76 10.13
N SER A 477 -20.73 6.09 10.19
CA SER A 477 -20.10 6.65 11.36
C SER A 477 -20.46 8.14 11.53
N GLY A 478 -21.39 8.43 12.45
CA GLY A 478 -21.82 9.78 12.80
C GLY A 478 -20.79 10.57 13.62
N SER A 479 -21.19 11.69 14.23
CA SER A 479 -20.29 12.53 15.04
C SER A 479 -19.70 11.82 16.27
N ASP A 480 -20.31 10.71 16.70
CA ASP A 480 -19.84 9.83 17.77
C ASP A 480 -18.76 8.84 17.32
N TYR A 481 -18.40 8.84 16.02
CA TYR A 481 -17.43 7.93 15.42
C TYR A 481 -17.71 6.46 15.76
N LYS A 482 -18.97 6.08 15.57
CA LYS A 482 -19.43 4.71 15.73
C LYS A 482 -18.68 3.76 14.78
N PHE A 483 -18.27 2.59 15.28
CA PHE A 483 -17.42 1.63 14.57
C PHE A 483 -17.73 0.18 14.96
N MET A 484 -17.36 -0.77 14.10
CA MET A 484 -17.51 -2.21 14.33
C MET A 484 -16.25 -2.82 14.95
N ASN A 485 -16.40 -3.61 16.01
CA ASN A 485 -15.34 -4.46 16.53
C ASN A 485 -15.52 -5.90 16.04
N PHE A 486 -14.51 -6.41 15.35
CA PHE A 486 -14.43 -7.81 14.95
C PHE A 486 -13.62 -8.60 15.98
N ASP A 487 -14.32 -9.34 16.85
CA ASP A 487 -13.74 -10.13 17.94
C ASP A 487 -14.23 -11.60 17.99
N ASP A 488 -13.67 -12.41 18.91
CA ASP A 488 -14.01 -13.83 19.12
C ASP A 488 -15.49 -14.08 19.48
N SER A 489 -16.20 -13.06 19.95
CA SER A 489 -17.50 -13.14 20.63
C SER A 489 -18.70 -12.63 19.82
N LEU A 490 -18.47 -12.26 18.54
CA LEU A 490 -19.38 -11.66 17.56
C LEU A 490 -19.28 -10.13 17.47
N ASP A 491 -19.47 -9.64 16.25
CA ASP A 491 -19.49 -8.24 15.82
C ASP A 491 -20.23 -7.30 16.79
N GLN A 492 -19.50 -6.40 17.47
CA GLN A 492 -20.06 -5.40 18.39
C GLN A 492 -19.82 -3.96 17.92
N MET A 493 -20.87 -3.15 17.93
CA MET A 493 -20.76 -1.71 17.67
C MET A 493 -20.24 -0.98 18.92
N SER A 494 -19.29 -0.07 18.73
CA SER A 494 -18.78 0.84 19.77
C SER A 494 -18.69 2.26 19.24
N ASN A 495 -18.49 3.24 20.13
CA ASN A 495 -18.35 4.65 19.78
C ASN A 495 -16.95 5.16 20.12
N ASN A 496 -16.64 6.39 19.70
CA ASN A 496 -15.38 7.08 19.98
C ASN A 496 -14.15 6.39 19.37
N TRP A 497 -14.28 5.89 18.14
CA TRP A 497 -13.17 5.21 17.43
C TRP A 497 -11.89 6.03 17.48
N ARG A 498 -10.88 5.50 18.20
CA ARG A 498 -9.53 6.09 18.36
C ARG A 498 -9.50 7.50 18.95
N ALA A 499 -10.51 7.88 19.75
CA ALA A 499 -10.60 9.23 20.33
C ALA A 499 -9.41 9.62 21.22
N MET A 500 -8.91 8.69 22.05
CA MET A 500 -7.73 8.94 22.91
C MET A 500 -6.47 9.17 22.07
N ASP A 501 -6.20 8.27 21.12
CA ASP A 501 -5.04 8.36 20.23
C ASP A 501 -5.04 9.71 19.49
N HIS A 502 -6.21 10.09 18.98
CA HIS A 502 -6.39 11.37 18.32
C HIS A 502 -6.13 12.55 19.24
N TYR A 503 -6.83 12.64 20.37
CA TYR A 503 -6.64 13.72 21.36
C TYR A 503 -5.16 13.91 21.74
N VAL A 504 -4.45 12.81 22.03
CA VAL A 504 -3.05 12.90 22.43
C VAL A 504 -2.19 13.53 21.34
N PHE A 505 -2.33 13.08 20.10
CA PHE A 505 -1.42 13.49 19.02
C PHE A 505 -1.86 14.76 18.27
N THR A 506 -3.13 15.16 18.32
CA THR A 506 -3.64 16.35 17.63
C THR A 506 -3.92 17.54 18.55
N GLU A 507 -4.13 17.30 19.85
CA GLU A 507 -4.47 18.36 20.81
C GLU A 507 -3.45 18.50 21.94
N ALA A 508 -3.19 17.41 22.69
CA ALA A 508 -2.37 17.49 23.90
C ALA A 508 -0.87 17.69 23.60
N MET A 509 -0.34 16.97 22.61
CA MET A 509 1.08 16.96 22.29
C MET A 509 1.57 18.20 21.52
N PRO A 510 0.86 18.72 20.48
CA PRO A 510 1.36 19.82 19.65
C PRO A 510 1.79 21.10 20.41
N PRO A 511 1.08 21.59 21.45
CA PRO A 511 1.51 22.75 22.24
C PRO A 511 2.84 22.55 22.97
N VAL A 512 3.22 21.30 23.25
CA VAL A 512 4.47 20.95 23.95
C VAL A 512 5.63 20.82 22.98
N ILE A 513 5.42 20.10 21.88
CA ILE A 513 6.48 19.78 20.93
C ILE A 513 6.79 20.94 19.97
N GLY A 514 5.80 21.80 19.68
CA GLY A 514 5.92 22.87 18.70
C GLY A 514 6.03 22.34 17.26
N LYS A 515 6.39 23.21 16.31
CA LYS A 515 6.62 22.80 14.92
C LYS A 515 8.01 22.21 14.78
N ASN A 516 8.13 21.07 14.08
CA ASN A 516 9.42 20.51 13.72
C ASN A 516 10.14 21.45 12.73
N PRO A 517 11.29 22.05 13.08
CA PRO A 517 12.01 23.00 12.22
C PRO A 517 12.60 22.35 10.96
N SER A 518 12.70 21.02 10.93
CA SER A 518 13.19 20.26 9.77
C SER A 518 12.15 20.15 8.66
N ILE A 519 10.87 20.41 8.99
CA ILE A 519 9.72 20.41 8.08
C ILE A 519 9.48 21.87 7.66
N ASN A 520 10.40 22.45 6.89
CA ASN A 520 10.21 23.77 6.28
C ASN A 520 9.73 23.54 4.83
N LEU A 521 8.43 23.76 4.61
CA LEU A 521 7.63 23.21 3.49
C LEU A 521 7.47 24.12 2.26
N THR A 522 8.01 25.34 2.28
CA THR A 522 7.49 26.41 1.41
C THR A 522 8.36 26.82 0.22
N GLN A 523 9.55 26.26 -0.02
CA GLN A 523 10.49 26.89 -0.98
C GLN A 523 10.71 26.21 -2.34
N ASP A 524 10.24 24.99 -2.61
CA ASP A 524 10.76 24.23 -3.79
C ASP A 524 9.74 23.78 -4.86
N VAL A 525 8.44 24.10 -4.71
CA VAL A 525 7.38 23.55 -5.58
C VAL A 525 7.30 24.24 -6.94
N GLU A 526 7.58 25.54 -7.00
CA GLU A 526 7.47 26.33 -8.25
C GLU A 526 8.42 25.85 -9.35
N SER A 527 9.54 25.22 -8.99
CA SER A 527 10.50 24.69 -9.96
C SER A 527 10.03 23.38 -10.63
N LEU A 528 9.17 22.59 -9.98
CA LEU A 528 8.73 21.27 -10.46
C LEU A 528 7.52 21.33 -11.40
N LEU A 529 6.62 22.30 -11.20
CA LEU A 529 5.39 22.47 -12.00
C LEU A 529 5.65 22.66 -13.50
N LYS A 530 6.79 23.24 -13.89
CA LYS A 530 7.13 23.46 -15.31
C LYS A 530 7.42 22.19 -16.11
N TYR A 531 7.73 21.06 -15.44
CA TYR A 531 8.25 19.88 -16.14
C TYR A 531 7.20 18.81 -16.46
N TYR A 532 6.12 18.70 -15.68
CA TYR A 532 5.04 17.76 -15.99
C TYR A 532 4.12 18.23 -17.14
N VAL A 533 4.34 19.44 -17.65
CA VAL A 533 3.61 20.01 -18.80
C VAL A 533 4.23 19.62 -20.15
N TYR A 534 5.45 19.07 -20.19
CA TYR A 534 6.15 18.73 -21.44
C TYR A 534 6.47 17.24 -21.55
N SER A 535 5.53 16.43 -22.03
CA SER A 535 5.80 15.23 -22.87
C SER A 535 4.53 14.44 -23.19
N THR A 536 3.79 14.85 -24.22
CA THR A 536 3.04 13.91 -25.08
C THR A 536 3.11 14.37 -26.53
N PRO A 537 4.03 13.83 -27.33
CA PRO A 537 3.91 13.92 -28.79
C PRO A 537 2.84 12.90 -29.23
N GLY A 538 1.70 13.38 -29.74
CA GLY A 538 0.85 12.57 -30.62
C GLY A 538 -0.56 12.18 -30.14
N THR A 539 -0.99 12.52 -28.92
CA THR A 539 -2.39 12.31 -28.52
C THR A 539 -3.16 13.63 -28.45
N ASN A 540 -4.09 13.82 -29.39
CA ASN A 540 -5.17 14.79 -29.27
C ASN A 540 -6.06 14.40 -28.09
N GLN A 541 -5.72 14.85 -26.87
CA GLN A 541 -6.65 15.16 -25.78
C GLN A 541 -5.86 15.74 -24.59
N SER A 542 -6.00 17.07 -24.43
CA SER A 542 -5.85 17.87 -23.21
C SER A 542 -5.30 17.16 -21.96
N ILE A 543 -3.97 17.21 -21.79
CA ILE A 543 -3.33 17.08 -20.49
C ILE A 543 -3.44 18.44 -19.81
N LEU A 544 -4.36 18.55 -18.85
CA LEU A 544 -4.50 19.61 -17.85
C LEU A 544 -3.63 20.87 -18.05
N ALA A 545 -4.21 21.90 -18.67
CA ALA A 545 -3.83 23.26 -18.33
C ALA A 545 -4.21 23.48 -16.86
N LEU A 546 -3.20 23.67 -15.99
CA LEU A 546 -3.42 24.23 -14.67
C LEU A 546 -3.89 25.67 -14.88
N ASP A 547 -5.20 25.93 -14.74
CA ASP A 547 -5.73 27.29 -14.74
C ASP A 547 -5.12 28.04 -13.53
N ASN A 548 -4.26 29.01 -13.83
CA ASN A 548 -3.83 30.02 -12.87
C ASN A 548 -5.00 30.95 -12.55
N LYS A 549 -5.67 30.75 -11.42
CA LYS A 549 -6.38 31.82 -10.69
C LYS A 549 -6.28 31.63 -9.19
#